data_AF-A0A9D8FSH2-F1
#
_entry.id   AF-A0A9D8FSH2-F1
#
_cell.length_a   1.000
_cell.length_b   1.000
_cell.length_c   1.000
_cell.angle_alpha   90.00
_cell.angle_beta   90.00
_cell.angle_gamma   90.00
#
_symmetry.space_group_name_H-M   'P 1'
#
loop_
_entity.id
_entity.type
_entity.pdbx_description
1 polymer ?
#
loop_
_entity_poly.entity_id
_entity_poly.type
_entity_poly.pdbx_seq_one_letter_code
_entity_poly.pdbx_strand_id
1 'polypeptide(L)'
;MDLTIQALLSFAPILLAAILLIGLRLPAKKAMPAVYFLTAVLVFTVWRVDFARIIASTIQGLFITFDILWIIFGAILLLNTLKHSGGV
;
A
#
# COMPACT_ATOMS: atom_id res chain seq x y z
N MET A 1 8.65 23.85 -10.64
CA MET A 1 9.51 22.68 -10.36
C MET A 1 9.72 21.98 -11.69
N ASP A 2 10.97 21.69 -12.03
CA ASP A 2 11.27 20.97 -13.27
C ASP A 2 10.65 19.55 -13.23
N LEU A 3 10.22 19.03 -14.38
CA LEU A 3 9.54 17.72 -14.46
C LEU A 3 10.41 16.60 -13.86
N THR A 4 11.72 16.70 -14.07
CA THR A 4 12.72 15.76 -13.55
C THR A 4 12.72 15.69 -12.03
N ILE A 5 12.53 16.84 -11.36
CA ILE A 5 12.52 16.91 -9.89
C ILE A 5 11.24 16.27 -9.33
N GLN A 6 10.10 16.50 -9.98
CA GLN A 6 8.84 15.86 -9.59
C GLN A 6 8.88 14.35 -9.79
N ALA A 7 9.46 13.87 -10.89
CA ALA A 7 9.62 12.45 -11.14
C ALA A 7 10.50 11.77 -10.08
N LEU A 8 11.60 12.42 -9.67
CA LEU A 8 12.48 11.91 -8.62
C LEU A 8 11.77 11.84 -7.26
N LEU A 9 10.97 12.87 -6.92
CA LEU A 9 10.21 12.92 -5.67
C LEU A 9 9.10 11.86 -5.63
N SER A 10 8.42 11.60 -6.75
CA SER A 10 7.43 10.52 -6.85
C SER A 10 8.06 9.12 -6.71
N PHE A 11 9.34 8.98 -7.04
CA PHE A 11 10.08 7.73 -6.90
C PHE A 11 10.58 7.48 -5.46
N ALA A 12 10.73 8.53 -4.64
CA ALA A 12 11.28 8.41 -3.29
C ALA A 12 10.53 7.42 -2.36
N PRO A 13 9.18 7.37 -2.32
CA PRO A 13 8.46 6.38 -1.52
C PRO A 13 8.74 4.94 -1.93
N ILE A 14 8.86 4.70 -3.25
CA ILE A 14 9.13 3.39 -3.82
C ILE A 14 10.56 2.95 -3.44
N LEU A 15 11.52 3.86 -3.57
CA LEU A 15 12.90 3.62 -3.17
C LEU A 15 13.01 3.34 -1.67
N LEU A 16 12.28 4.07 -0.83
CA LEU A 16 12.27 3.81 0.62
C LEU A 16 11.65 2.44 0.95
N ALA A 17 10.57 2.05 0.27
CA ALA A 17 9.98 0.72 0.40
C ALA A 17 10.98 -0.39 0.02
N ALA A 18 11.70 -0.21 -1.10
CA ALA A 18 12.72 -1.15 -1.56
C ALA A 18 13.86 -1.26 -0.53
N ILE A 19 14.35 -0.15 0.01
CA ILE A 19 15.43 -0.16 1.01
C ILE A 19 14.98 -0.84 2.30
N LEU A 20 13.78 -0.54 2.82
CA LEU A 20 13.31 -1.14 4.07
C LEU A 20 13.01 -2.63 3.94
N LEU A 21 12.37 -3.06 2.85
CA LEU A 21 11.94 -4.44 2.67
C LEU A 21 13.04 -5.35 2.11
N ILE A 22 13.79 -4.88 1.12
CA ILE A 22 14.80 -5.70 0.41
C ILE A 22 16.17 -5.53 1.07
N GLY A 23 16.55 -4.29 1.39
CA GLY A 23 17.85 -3.98 2.01
C GLY A 23 17.91 -4.41 3.48
N LEU A 24 17.05 -3.82 4.31
CA LEU A 24 17.04 -4.02 5.76
C LEU A 24 16.21 -5.22 6.22
N ARG A 25 15.50 -5.89 5.31
CA ARG A 25 14.60 -7.04 5.59
C ARG A 25 13.65 -6.78 6.75
N LEU A 26 13.19 -5.53 6.91
CA LEU A 26 12.27 -5.17 7.97
C LEU A 26 10.89 -5.80 7.69
N PRO A 27 10.15 -6.17 8.74
CA PRO A 27 8.82 -6.74 8.56
C PRO A 27 7.93 -5.72 7.84
N ALA A 28 7.16 -6.18 6.85
CA ALA A 28 6.23 -5.34 6.08
C ALA A 28 5.28 -4.55 6.99
N LYS A 29 4.92 -5.11 8.15
CA LYS A 29 4.13 -4.45 9.19
C LYS A 29 4.72 -3.12 9.68
N LYS A 30 6.05 -2.96 9.69
CA LYS A 30 6.74 -1.72 10.08
C LYS A 30 7.10 -0.86 8.88
N ALA A 31 7.49 -1.48 7.78
CA ALA A 31 7.94 -0.77 6.59
C ALA A 31 6.80 -0.04 5.86
N MET A 32 5.64 -0.68 5.69
CA MET A 32 4.54 -0.11 4.92
C MET A 32 3.95 1.16 5.58
N PRO A 33 3.73 1.21 6.91
CA PRO A 33 3.29 2.45 7.56
C PRO A 33 4.30 3.60 7.46
N ALA A 34 5.61 3.28 7.51
CA ALA A 34 6.65 4.29 7.38
C ALA A 34 6.67 4.93 5.98
N VAL A 35 6.53 4.09 4.93
CA VAL A 35 6.43 4.56 3.54
C VAL A 35 5.16 5.39 3.34
N TYR A 36 4.03 4.98 3.92
CA TYR A 36 2.79 5.75 3.87
C TYR A 36 2.96 7.13 4.50
N PHE A 37 3.56 7.22 5.70
CA PHE A 37 3.79 8.50 6.37
C PHE A 37 4.68 9.44 5.54
N LEU A 38 5.78 8.92 4.99
CA LEU A 38 6.64 9.67 4.07
C LEU A 38 5.85 10.19 2.86
N THR A 39 5.03 9.32 2.25
CA THR A 39 4.22 9.67 1.07
C THR A 39 3.21 10.77 1.40
N ALA A 40 2.53 10.68 2.55
CA ALA A 40 1.59 11.70 2.99
C ALA A 40 2.26 13.07 3.19
N VAL A 41 3.44 13.10 3.81
CA VAL A 41 4.23 14.32 4.01
C VAL A 41 4.69 14.90 2.66
N LEU A 42 5.20 14.07 1.75
CA LEU A 42 5.64 14.51 0.42
C LEU A 42 4.50 15.08 -0.41
N VAL A 43 3.36 14.40 -0.46
CA VAL A 43 2.16 14.85 -1.18
C VAL A 43 1.64 16.18 -0.64
N PHE A 44 1.65 16.36 0.67
CA PHE A 44 1.24 17.61 1.30
C PHE A 44 2.22 18.77 1.03
N THR A 45 3.53 18.51 1.11
CA THR A 45 4.57 19.57 1.00
C THR A 45 4.91 19.94 -0.44
N VAL A 46 5.06 18.95 -1.33
CA VAL A 46 5.52 19.15 -2.72
C VAL A 46 4.35 19.44 -3.66
N TRP A 47 3.27 18.66 -3.56
CA TRP A 47 2.11 18.77 -4.46
C TRP A 47 0.95 19.57 -3.86
N ARG A 48 1.08 20.05 -2.61
CA ARG A 48 0.08 20.87 -1.90
C ARG A 48 -1.34 20.32 -2.03
N VAL A 49 -1.44 19.00 -1.98
CA VAL A 49 -2.73 18.32 -2.06
C VAL A 49 -3.54 18.62 -0.81
N ASP A 50 -4.82 18.91 -1.01
CA ASP A 50 -5.74 19.27 0.05
C ASP A 50 -5.88 18.15 1.09
N PHE A 51 -5.99 18.51 2.37
CA PHE A 51 -5.98 17.54 3.47
C PHE A 51 -7.18 16.57 3.36
N ALA A 52 -8.32 17.07 2.89
CA ALA A 52 -9.50 16.26 2.61
C ALA A 52 -9.21 15.15 1.57
N ARG A 53 -8.38 15.41 0.55
CA ARG A 53 -8.02 14.42 -0.47
C ARG A 53 -7.08 13.35 0.10
N ILE A 54 -6.16 13.72 0.99
CA ILE A 54 -5.29 12.75 1.67
C ILE A 54 -6.12 11.79 2.54
N ILE A 55 -7.06 12.33 3.33
CA ILE A 55 -7.99 11.50 4.13
C ILE A 55 -8.84 10.62 3.21
N ALA A 56 -9.42 11.19 2.15
CA ALA A 56 -10.23 10.43 1.20
C ALA A 56 -9.45 9.25 0.58
N SER A 57 -8.19 9.46 0.18
CA SER A 57 -7.33 8.40 -0.35
C SER A 57 -7.02 7.31 0.69
N THR A 58 -6.95 7.68 1.96
CA THR A 58 -6.72 6.73 3.07
C THR A 58 -7.94 5.87 3.31
N ILE A 59 -9.13 6.49 3.32
CA ILE A 59 -10.41 5.78 3.41
C ILE A 59 -10.59 4.85 2.22
N GLN A 60 -10.27 5.32 1.01
CA GLN A 60 -10.30 4.49 -0.19
C GLN A 60 -9.39 3.26 -0.06
N GLY A 61 -8.19 3.42 0.51
CA GLY A 61 -7.29 2.31 0.82
C GLY A 61 -7.91 1.27 1.77
N LEU A 62 -8.73 1.72 2.74
CA LEU A 62 -9.47 0.80 3.62
C LEU A 62 -10.53 0.01 2.85
N PHE A 63 -11.29 0.65 1.95
CA PHE A 63 -12.23 -0.05 1.09
C PHE A 63 -11.55 -1.10 0.19
N ILE A 64 -10.41 -0.75 -0.41
CA ILE A 64 -9.61 -1.72 -1.19
C ILE A 64 -9.20 -2.91 -0.30
N THR A 65 -8.87 -2.67 0.97
CA THR A 65 -8.53 -3.75 1.91
C THR A 65 -9.73 -4.66 2.15
N PHE A 66 -10.94 -4.12 2.29
CA PHE A 66 -12.16 -4.92 2.39
C PHE A 66 -12.43 -5.76 1.14
N ASP A 67 -12.25 -5.18 -0.05
CA ASP A 67 -12.43 -5.92 -1.32
C ASP A 67 -11.46 -7.10 -1.41
N ILE A 68 -10.20 -6.90 -1.02
CA ILE A 68 -9.20 -7.97 -0.96
C ILE A 68 -9.61 -9.05 0.03
N LEU A 69 -10.06 -8.68 1.23
CA LEU A 69 -10.54 -9.65 2.22
C LEU A 69 -11.70 -10.46 1.69
N TRP A 70 -12.69 -9.83 1.04
CA TRP A 70 -13.82 -10.51 0.43
C TRP A 70 -13.38 -11.58 -0.60
N ILE A 71 -12.43 -11.22 -1.47
CA ILE A 71 -11.83 -12.15 -2.45
C ILE A 71 -11.12 -13.31 -1.74
N ILE A 72 -10.30 -13.03 -0.72
CA ILE A 72 -9.55 -14.03 0.02
C ILE A 72 -10.49 -14.97 0.78
N PHE A 73 -11.56 -14.47 1.40
CA PHE A 73 -12.56 -15.29 2.08
C PHE A 73 -13.25 -16.26 1.11
N GLY A 74 -13.66 -15.77 -0.07
CA GLY A 74 -14.23 -16.62 -1.11
C GLY A 74 -13.26 -17.73 -1.56
N ALA A 75 -11.99 -17.37 -1.77
CA ALA A 75 -10.95 -18.33 -2.15
C ALA A 75 -10.67 -19.37 -1.06
N ILE A 76 -10.60 -18.96 0.21
CA ILE A 76 -10.37 -19.87 1.35
C ILE A 76 -11.56 -20.81 1.54
N LEU A 77 -12.79 -20.32 1.39
CA LEU A 77 -13.98 -21.15 1.47
C LEU A 77 -13.95 -22.22 0.38
N LEU A 78 -13.71 -21.83 -0.87
CA LEU A 78 -13.59 -22.77 -1.98
C LEU A 78 -12.47 -23.79 -1.76
N LEU A 79 -11.30 -23.33 -1.32
CA LEU A 79 -10.17 -24.21 -1.02
C LEU A 79 -10.50 -25.22 0.08
N ASN A 80 -11.20 -24.79 1.14
CA ASN A 80 -11.60 -25.69 2.22
C ASN A 80 -12.70 -26.67 1.78
N THR A 81 -13.62 -26.26 0.90
CA THR A 81 -14.60 -27.16 0.29
C THR A 81 -13.92 -28.21 -0.57
N LEU A 82 -12.92 -27.82 -1.39
CA LEU A 82 -12.16 -28.76 -2.22
C LEU A 82 -11.37 -29.76 -1.39
N LYS A 83 -10.72 -29.30 -0.30
CA LYS A 83 -9.99 -30.16 0.64
C LYS A 83 -10.90 -31.17 1.35
N HIS A 84 -12.10 -30.78 1.75
CA HIS A 84 -13.04 -31.69 2.41
C HIS A 84 -13.78 -32.61 1.42
N SER A 85 -13.89 -32.22 0.16
CA SER A 85 -14.52 -33.01 -0.91
C SER A 85 -13.56 -33.96 -1.64
N GLY A 86 -12.28 -34.04 -1.21
CA GLY A 86 -11.28 -34.93 -1.81
C GLY A 86 -10.80 -34.50 -3.20
N GLY A 87 -11.05 -33.24 -3.60
CA GLY A 87 -10.52 -32.66 -4.84
C GLY A 87 -9.04 -32.24 -4.75
N VAL A 88 -8.51 -32.24 -3.53
CA VAL A 88 -7.09 -32.10 -3.11
C VAL A 88 -6.91 -32.71 -1.73
#